data_AF-A0A8T4KPI5-F1
#
_entry.id   AF-A0A8T4KPI5-F1
#
_cell.length_a   1.000
_cell.length_b   1.000
_cell.length_c   1.000
_cell.angle_alpha   90.00
_cell.angle_beta   90.00
_cell.angle_gamma   90.00
#
_symmetry.space_group_name_H-M   'P 1'
#
loop_
_entity.id
_entity.type
_entity.pdbx_description
1 polymer ?
#
loop_
_entity_poly.entity_id
_entity_poly.type
_entity_poly.pdbx_seq_one_letter_code
_entity_poly.pdbx_strand_id
1 'polypeptide(L)'
;MDDPRHIIEVKEYVCPFCNSTKQIKTKDVVIGSEHHGGFHADEWTCHTCGSENGIFDEIEFSRLKNMTIQELSNLNDFDIVELFQFAGNLVQKKEFKRALPVLKHILSQDPYYDKCRHLIEKVEKVMELKNLARMDMDIGEIINAINDHSEITEYFLDMDTGKIICVSGIEPDNEKEEIPEGSIPLLKIPSHKGYKKMEEFIGFVYNKDMKEKLIIAIQGSGAFSRFRFVLDNYTGDTEYKQMWQDFYNQFVWQEAMDFIIFALKTRTEIKPKEFVEINGIKYPVCVEEKDTNICSARFVNEKLMITISARLCEHEKKRITEKIKMRLKTKLEKPRQKKFIEPIREFKNCDIIDLGKRKYAVKIDFADKKSSSGRLVGNTIHLIISNNLHEDIKKQHTYDLVRKILSRERKHYLYHKLKDLNKTYFNAKFKDVRWARQMSRWGSCSENKYINISYRLLFAPEDVLEYVCIHELAHLIEFNHSQRFWKLVSKAMPDYKEKEKWLEENCGVIF
;
A
#
# COMPACT_ATOMS: atom_id res chain seq x y z
N MET A 1 35.88 -37.34 54.03
CA MET A 1 34.46 -37.66 53.84
C MET A 1 33.84 -38.19 55.14
N ASP A 2 34.26 -37.71 56.32
CA ASP A 2 33.84 -38.27 57.63
C ASP A 2 33.38 -37.19 58.64
N ASP A 3 33.00 -35.98 58.20
CA ASP A 3 32.32 -35.02 59.07
C ASP A 3 30.80 -35.07 58.82
N PRO A 4 29.99 -35.59 59.77
CA PRO A 4 28.54 -35.73 59.63
C PRO A 4 27.78 -34.39 59.62
N ARG A 5 28.47 -33.24 59.64
CA ARG A 5 27.87 -31.90 59.56
C ARG A 5 27.67 -31.37 58.14
N HIS A 6 28.06 -32.11 57.11
CA HIS A 6 27.78 -31.76 55.70
C HIS A 6 26.66 -32.63 55.11
N ILE A 7 25.53 -32.70 55.80
CA ILE A 7 24.28 -33.21 55.22
C ILE A 7 23.75 -32.09 54.32
N ILE A 8 23.95 -32.20 53.01
CA ILE A 8 23.24 -31.34 52.04
C ILE A 8 21.77 -31.78 52.09
N GLU A 9 20.90 -30.94 52.64
CA GLU A 9 19.46 -31.13 52.55
C GLU A 9 19.05 -31.17 51.07
N VAL A 10 18.53 -32.31 50.66
CA VAL A 10 18.05 -32.57 49.32
C VAL A 10 16.77 -31.77 49.08
N LYS A 11 16.83 -30.75 48.22
CA LYS A 11 15.64 -30.04 47.73
C LYS A 11 14.96 -30.82 46.60
N GLU A 12 13.63 -30.80 46.59
CA GLU A 12 12.86 -31.17 45.40
C GLU A 12 13.15 -30.17 44.28
N TYR A 13 13.57 -30.67 43.12
CA TYR A 13 13.81 -29.84 41.94
C TYR A 13 12.56 -29.81 41.07
N VAL A 14 12.03 -28.62 40.83
CA VAL A 14 10.87 -28.42 39.96
C VAL A 14 11.40 -28.08 38.56
N CYS A 15 11.10 -28.92 37.57
CA CYS A 15 11.48 -28.63 36.19
C CYS A 15 10.86 -27.29 35.75
N PRO A 16 11.65 -26.30 35.30
CA PRO A 16 11.14 -24.97 34.97
C PRO A 16 10.25 -24.94 33.73
N PHE A 17 10.28 -25.99 32.89
CA PHE A 17 9.53 -26.08 31.65
C PHE A 17 8.15 -26.72 31.80
N CYS A 18 7.98 -27.66 32.75
CA CYS A 18 6.73 -28.41 32.90
C CYS A 18 6.25 -28.57 34.34
N ASN A 19 6.97 -27.98 35.31
CA ASN A 19 6.70 -28.07 36.74
C ASN A 19 6.72 -29.50 37.34
N SER A 20 7.20 -30.51 36.61
CA SER A 20 7.36 -31.85 37.20
C SER A 20 8.47 -31.82 38.25
N THR A 21 8.20 -32.37 39.43
CA THR A 21 9.18 -32.48 40.52
C THR A 21 10.04 -33.72 40.38
N LYS A 22 11.35 -33.57 40.58
CA LYS A 22 12.29 -34.67 40.77
C LYS A 22 12.93 -34.55 42.14
N GLN A 23 12.93 -35.64 42.90
CA GLN A 23 13.78 -35.77 44.07
C GLN A 23 15.22 -36.06 43.61
N ILE A 24 16.13 -35.14 43.90
CA ILE A 24 17.56 -35.33 43.60
C ILE A 24 18.12 -36.39 44.56
N LYS A 25 18.68 -37.48 44.07
CA LYS A 25 19.33 -38.48 44.93
C LYS A 25 20.82 -38.19 45.03
N THR A 26 21.48 -38.63 46.08
CA THR A 26 22.94 -38.46 46.29
C THR A 26 23.79 -39.04 45.15
N LYS A 27 23.27 -40.01 44.39
CA LYS A 27 23.91 -40.55 43.19
C LYS A 27 23.84 -39.64 41.96
N ASP A 28 22.98 -38.62 42.00
CA ASP A 28 22.80 -37.63 40.93
C ASP A 28 23.78 -36.44 41.11
N VAL A 29 24.64 -36.49 42.13
CA VAL A 29 25.69 -35.50 42.44
C VAL A 29 27.04 -36.13 42.09
N VAL A 30 27.76 -35.55 41.13
CA VAL A 30 29.09 -36.01 40.69
C VAL A 30 30.16 -35.03 41.16
N ILE A 31 31.27 -35.57 41.65
CA ILE A 31 32.44 -34.77 42.05
C ILE A 31 33.30 -34.58 40.79
N GLY A 32 33.24 -33.38 40.21
CA GLY A 32 34.05 -33.02 39.05
C GLY A 32 35.52 -32.90 39.41
N SER A 33 36.38 -33.63 38.68
CA SER A 33 37.84 -33.45 38.71
C SER A 33 38.23 -32.48 37.61
N GLU A 34 38.26 -31.19 37.90
CA GLU A 34 39.25 -30.20 37.45
C GLU A 34 38.70 -28.78 37.62
N HIS A 35 39.45 -28.00 38.40
CA HIS A 35 39.29 -26.58 38.68
C HIS A 35 38.00 -26.17 39.41
N HIS A 36 38.18 -25.94 40.72
CA HIS A 36 37.21 -25.51 41.74
C HIS A 36 36.48 -26.67 42.42
N GLY A 37 37.13 -27.27 43.43
CA GLY A 37 36.58 -28.37 44.24
C GLY A 37 35.25 -28.06 44.94
N GLY A 38 34.17 -28.16 44.19
CA GLY A 38 32.78 -28.08 44.64
C GLY A 38 31.99 -29.33 44.20
N PHE A 39 30.88 -29.59 44.88
CA PHE A 39 29.91 -30.60 44.44
C PHE A 39 29.16 -30.08 43.21
N HIS A 40 29.17 -30.83 42.11
CA HIS A 40 28.39 -30.53 40.91
C HIS A 40 27.24 -31.55 40.79
N ALA A 41 26.09 -31.13 40.27
CA ALA A 41 25.03 -32.06 39.88
C ALA A 41 25.08 -32.20 38.36
N ASP A 42 25.03 -33.42 37.85
CA ASP A 42 25.03 -33.68 36.41
C ASP A 42 23.77 -33.07 35.76
N GLU A 43 23.93 -32.63 34.51
CA GLU A 43 22.84 -32.26 33.61
C GLU A 43 21.79 -33.38 33.61
N TRP A 44 20.52 -33.01 33.80
CA TRP A 44 19.43 -33.98 33.77
C TRP A 44 18.36 -33.63 32.76
N THR A 45 18.06 -34.59 31.90
CA THR A 45 16.96 -34.53 30.95
C THR A 45 15.63 -34.84 31.63
N CYS A 46 14.71 -33.88 31.64
CA CYS A 46 13.37 -34.03 32.19
C CYS A 46 12.61 -35.16 31.48
N HIS A 47 12.24 -36.21 32.20
CA HIS A 47 11.50 -37.33 31.61
C HIS A 47 10.08 -36.95 31.13
N THR A 48 9.53 -35.82 31.60
CA THR A 48 8.19 -35.35 31.24
C THR A 48 8.20 -34.54 29.94
N CYS A 49 9.21 -33.70 29.71
CA CYS A 49 9.24 -32.78 28.57
C CYS A 49 10.52 -32.84 27.71
N GLY A 50 11.48 -33.69 28.08
CA GLY A 50 12.73 -33.90 27.35
C GLY A 50 13.77 -32.79 27.50
N SER A 51 13.55 -31.77 28.34
CA SER A 51 14.49 -30.65 28.49
C SER A 51 15.73 -31.05 29.30
N GLU A 52 16.93 -30.73 28.82
CA GLU A 52 18.17 -30.80 29.61
C GLU A 52 18.20 -29.62 30.59
N ASN A 53 18.46 -29.87 31.87
CA ASN A 53 18.48 -28.84 32.92
C ASN A 53 19.81 -28.89 33.67
N GLY A 54 20.54 -27.77 33.71
CA GLY A 54 21.71 -27.56 34.57
C GLY A 54 21.38 -26.68 35.77
N ILE A 55 21.93 -26.97 36.96
CA ILE A 55 21.69 -26.16 38.17
C ILE A 55 22.39 -24.78 38.08
N PHE A 56 23.45 -24.64 37.27
CA PHE A 56 24.11 -23.35 37.04
C PHE A 56 23.21 -22.32 36.34
N ASP A 57 22.26 -22.77 35.52
CA ASP A 57 21.31 -21.91 34.82
C ASP A 57 20.45 -21.09 35.81
N GLU A 58 20.09 -21.62 36.99
CA GLU A 58 19.21 -20.88 37.91
C GLU A 58 19.86 -19.63 38.54
N ILE A 59 21.18 -19.63 38.76
CA ILE A 59 21.89 -18.52 39.43
C ILE A 59 22.04 -17.33 38.47
N GLU A 60 22.39 -17.59 37.21
CA GLU A 60 22.52 -16.54 36.19
C GLU A 60 21.16 -15.97 35.76
N PHE A 61 20.13 -16.81 35.61
CA PHE A 61 18.79 -16.35 35.32
C PHE A 61 18.18 -15.50 36.45
N SER A 62 18.53 -15.78 37.70
CA SER A 62 18.10 -14.98 38.85
C SER A 62 18.72 -13.58 38.84
N ARG A 63 19.99 -13.47 38.42
CA ARG A 63 20.69 -12.19 38.23
C ARG A 63 20.03 -11.38 37.11
N LEU A 64 19.78 -11.99 35.94
CA LEU A 64 19.10 -11.35 34.81
C LEU A 64 17.67 -10.91 35.16
N LYS A 65 16.95 -11.69 35.96
CA LYS A 65 15.58 -11.38 36.40
C LYS A 65 15.48 -10.10 37.24
N ASN A 66 16.54 -9.72 37.94
CA ASN A 66 16.56 -8.55 38.81
C ASN A 66 17.12 -7.28 38.14
N MET A 67 17.62 -7.39 36.90
CA MET A 67 18.17 -6.25 36.16
C MET A 67 17.07 -5.34 35.59
N THR A 68 17.35 -4.04 35.62
CA THR A 68 16.57 -2.96 34.99
C THR A 68 16.68 -3.00 33.47
N ILE A 69 15.79 -2.29 32.77
CA ILE A 69 15.78 -2.20 31.29
C ILE A 69 17.11 -1.62 30.75
N GLN A 70 17.70 -0.67 31.47
CA GLN A 70 18.99 -0.06 31.10
C GLN A 70 20.15 -1.04 31.26
N GLU A 71 20.14 -1.85 32.33
CA GLU A 71 21.16 -2.87 32.57
C GLU A 71 21.06 -4.03 31.57
N LEU A 72 19.85 -4.43 31.18
CA LEU A 72 19.61 -5.45 30.15
C LEU A 72 20.08 -5.02 28.74
N SER A 73 20.38 -3.75 28.53
CA SER A 73 20.90 -3.24 27.25
C SER A 73 22.42 -3.39 27.13
N ASN A 74 23.10 -3.86 28.19
CA ASN A 74 24.55 -4.01 28.27
C ASN A 74 24.92 -5.40 28.82
N LEU A 75 24.65 -6.47 28.05
CA LEU A 75 24.81 -7.87 28.47
C LEU A 75 25.98 -8.58 27.78
N ASN A 76 27.21 -8.10 27.97
CA ASN A 76 28.39 -8.66 27.30
C ASN A 76 28.94 -9.95 27.92
N ASP A 77 28.50 -10.31 29.13
CA ASP A 77 29.07 -11.41 29.90
C ASP A 77 28.32 -12.75 29.76
N PHE A 78 27.26 -12.81 28.94
CA PHE A 78 26.37 -13.97 28.82
C PHE A 78 26.37 -14.57 27.42
N ASP A 79 26.16 -15.88 27.31
CA ASP A 79 26.07 -16.55 26.02
C ASP A 79 24.78 -16.19 25.26
N ILE A 80 24.87 -16.15 23.93
CA ILE A 80 23.77 -15.80 23.02
C ILE A 80 22.60 -16.79 23.16
N VAL A 81 22.87 -18.08 23.41
CA VAL A 81 21.82 -19.10 23.56
C VAL A 81 21.04 -18.89 24.85
N GLU A 82 21.73 -18.66 25.96
CA GLU A 82 21.14 -18.40 27.28
C GLU A 82 20.32 -17.11 27.28
N LEU A 83 20.87 -16.03 26.70
CA LEU A 83 20.15 -14.76 26.52
C LEU A 83 18.88 -14.94 25.69
N PHE A 84 18.92 -15.77 24.64
CA PHE A 84 17.75 -16.05 23.81
C PHE A 84 16.68 -16.85 24.58
N GLN A 85 17.09 -17.84 25.38
CA GLN A 85 16.19 -18.58 26.27
C GLN A 85 15.55 -17.65 27.33
N PHE A 86 16.34 -16.79 27.97
CA PHE A 86 15.84 -15.78 28.91
C PHE A 86 14.83 -14.83 28.27
N ALA A 87 15.16 -14.31 27.08
CA ALA A 87 14.23 -13.47 26.33
C ALA A 87 12.93 -14.22 25.98
N GLY A 88 13.02 -15.49 25.57
CA GLY A 88 11.87 -16.35 25.33
C GLY A 88 10.97 -16.48 26.57
N ASN A 89 11.55 -16.68 27.75
CA ASN A 89 10.83 -16.73 29.02
C ASN A 89 10.11 -15.41 29.35
N LEU A 90 10.75 -14.27 29.08
CA LEU A 90 10.12 -12.95 29.24
C LEU A 90 8.93 -12.77 28.27
N VAL A 91 9.05 -13.24 27.03
CA VAL A 91 7.96 -13.23 26.04
C VAL A 91 6.78 -14.07 26.52
N GLN A 92 7.01 -15.30 27.00
CA GLN A 92 5.96 -16.18 27.54
C GLN A 92 5.22 -15.54 28.72
N LYS A 93 5.95 -14.82 29.60
CA LYS A 93 5.39 -14.04 30.71
C LYS A 93 4.74 -12.72 30.29
N LYS A 94 4.70 -12.41 28.99
CA LYS A 94 4.16 -11.17 28.40
C LYS A 94 4.94 -9.90 28.82
N GLU A 95 6.19 -10.04 29.27
CA GLU A 95 7.12 -8.98 29.67
C GLU A 95 7.88 -8.38 28.47
N PHE A 96 7.14 -8.02 27.41
CA PHE A 96 7.70 -7.62 26.11
C PHE A 96 8.68 -6.43 26.16
N LYS A 97 8.43 -5.46 27.06
CA LYS A 97 9.32 -4.30 27.25
C LYS A 97 10.71 -4.67 27.78
N ARG A 98 10.83 -5.80 28.47
CA ARG A 98 12.10 -6.34 28.98
C ARG A 98 12.73 -7.33 28.01
N ALA A 99 11.91 -8.10 27.28
CA ALA A 99 12.40 -9.03 26.27
C ALA A 99 13.08 -8.31 25.10
N LEU A 100 12.51 -7.20 24.63
CA LEU A 100 12.96 -6.51 23.41
C LEU A 100 14.42 -6.00 23.49
N PRO A 101 14.88 -5.34 24.57
CA PRO A 101 16.29 -4.97 24.73
C PRO A 101 17.25 -6.17 24.65
N VAL A 102 16.92 -7.28 25.32
CA VAL A 102 17.75 -8.50 25.32
C VAL A 102 17.86 -9.07 23.91
N LEU A 103 16.74 -9.17 23.19
CA LEU A 103 16.74 -9.65 21.81
C LEU A 103 17.53 -8.74 20.86
N LYS A 104 17.40 -7.41 21.01
CA LYS A 104 18.18 -6.44 20.21
C LYS A 104 19.67 -6.52 20.51
N HIS A 105 20.04 -6.76 21.77
CA HIS A 105 21.42 -7.02 22.16
C HIS A 105 21.96 -8.28 21.49
N ILE A 106 21.21 -9.39 21.53
CA ILE A 106 21.58 -10.63 20.83
C ILE A 106 21.84 -10.38 19.33
N LEU A 107 20.94 -9.67 18.64
CA LEU A 107 21.15 -9.35 17.22
C LEU A 107 22.33 -8.41 16.95
N SER A 108 22.72 -7.58 17.92
CA SER A 108 23.91 -6.75 17.78
C SER A 108 25.20 -7.57 17.84
N GLN A 109 25.18 -8.70 18.56
CA GLN A 109 26.30 -9.64 18.65
C GLN A 109 26.31 -10.63 17.48
N ASP A 110 25.14 -11.14 17.09
CA ASP A 110 24.96 -11.99 15.91
C ASP A 110 23.81 -11.47 15.02
N PRO A 111 24.15 -10.66 13.99
CA PRO A 111 23.17 -10.14 13.04
C PRO A 111 22.44 -11.22 12.23
N TYR A 112 22.99 -12.43 12.15
CA TYR A 112 22.47 -13.56 11.37
C TYR A 112 21.61 -14.51 12.21
N TYR A 113 21.37 -14.24 13.49
CA TYR A 113 20.55 -15.09 14.33
C TYR A 113 19.05 -14.97 13.99
N ASP A 114 18.61 -15.73 12.99
CA ASP A 114 17.27 -15.62 12.42
C ASP A 114 16.16 -15.87 13.45
N LYS A 115 16.31 -16.85 14.36
CA LYS A 115 15.31 -17.11 15.43
C LYS A 115 15.09 -15.86 16.30
N CYS A 116 16.17 -15.12 16.60
CA CYS A 116 16.11 -13.88 17.36
C CYS A 116 15.41 -12.75 16.58
N ARG A 117 15.77 -12.57 15.30
CA ARG A 117 15.11 -11.60 14.42
C ARG A 117 13.60 -11.83 14.34
N HIS A 118 13.17 -13.06 14.10
CA HIS A 118 11.75 -13.40 14.02
C HIS A 118 11.02 -13.15 15.35
N LEU A 119 11.67 -13.42 16.49
CA LEU A 119 11.07 -13.17 17.79
C LEU A 119 10.92 -11.67 18.07
N ILE A 120 11.89 -10.84 17.68
CA ILE A 120 11.78 -9.38 17.76
C ILE A 120 10.58 -8.88 16.98
N GLU A 121 10.44 -9.28 15.72
CA GLU A 121 9.33 -8.85 14.87
C GLU A 121 7.97 -9.22 15.49
N LYS A 122 7.84 -10.44 16.04
CA LYS A 122 6.62 -10.87 16.76
C LYS A 122 6.35 -9.99 17.99
N VAL A 123 7.38 -9.74 18.80
CA VAL A 123 7.26 -8.93 20.02
C VAL A 123 6.86 -7.49 19.69
N GLU A 124 7.47 -6.88 18.69
CA GLU A 124 7.17 -5.51 18.26
C GLU A 124 5.72 -5.38 17.78
N LYS A 125 5.22 -6.32 16.96
CA LYS A 125 3.83 -6.32 16.50
C LYS A 125 2.84 -6.53 17.65
N VAL A 126 3.12 -7.44 18.58
CA VAL A 126 2.26 -7.64 19.77
C VAL A 126 2.23 -6.40 20.66
N MET A 127 3.37 -5.71 20.81
CA MET A 127 3.43 -4.44 21.54
C MET A 127 2.64 -3.33 20.85
N GLU A 128 2.64 -3.28 19.52
CA GLU A 128 1.83 -2.34 18.74
C GLU A 128 0.33 -2.61 18.93
N LEU A 129 -0.10 -3.87 18.84
CA LEU A 129 -1.48 -4.29 19.04
C LEU A 129 -2.02 -3.96 20.44
N LYS A 130 -1.18 -4.02 21.49
CA LYS A 130 -1.59 -3.70 22.86
C LYS A 130 -2.15 -2.28 23.02
N ASN A 131 -1.78 -1.36 22.13
CA ASN A 131 -2.20 0.04 22.18
C ASN A 131 -3.43 0.34 21.29
N LEU A 132 -3.97 -0.67 20.60
CA LEU A 132 -5.10 -0.52 19.68
C LEU A 132 -6.42 -0.99 20.30
N ALA A 133 -7.53 -0.54 19.71
CA ALA A 133 -8.87 -0.93 20.15
C ALA A 133 -9.07 -2.46 20.02
N ARG A 134 -9.66 -3.08 21.05
CA ARG A 134 -9.93 -4.52 21.02
C ARG A 134 -11.05 -4.85 20.02
N MET A 135 -10.85 -5.94 19.30
CA MET A 135 -11.80 -6.49 18.35
C MET A 135 -11.60 -7.99 18.33
N ASP A 136 -12.70 -8.73 18.32
CA ASP A 136 -12.66 -10.18 18.18
C ASP A 136 -12.50 -10.50 16.68
N MET A 137 -11.43 -11.20 16.32
CA MET A 137 -11.09 -11.52 14.93
C MET A 137 -10.48 -12.91 14.89
N ASP A 138 -10.90 -13.72 13.92
CA ASP A 138 -10.27 -15.01 13.67
C ASP A 138 -9.02 -14.83 12.79
N ILE A 139 -7.85 -14.93 13.42
CA ILE A 139 -6.56 -14.82 12.74
C ILE A 139 -6.38 -15.95 11.71
N GLY A 140 -6.92 -17.14 11.97
CA GLY A 140 -6.88 -18.27 11.05
C GLY A 140 -7.65 -18.00 9.76
N GLU A 141 -8.86 -17.41 9.86
CA GLU A 141 -9.64 -16.98 8.69
C GLU A 141 -8.89 -15.91 7.88
N ILE A 142 -8.28 -14.93 8.56
CA ILE A 142 -7.47 -13.89 7.91
C ILE A 142 -6.28 -14.50 7.17
N ILE A 143 -5.55 -15.42 7.80
CA ILE A 143 -4.41 -16.13 7.20
C ILE A 143 -4.88 -16.90 5.97
N ASN A 144 -5.99 -17.62 6.06
CA ASN A 144 -6.55 -18.38 4.94
C ASN A 144 -6.96 -17.47 3.78
N ALA A 145 -7.63 -16.35 4.07
CA ALA A 145 -8.06 -15.38 3.07
C ALA A 145 -6.90 -14.69 2.34
N ILE A 146 -5.87 -14.25 3.09
CA ILE A 146 -4.69 -13.58 2.53
C ILE A 146 -3.83 -14.54 1.70
N ASN A 147 -3.81 -15.82 2.08
CA ASN A 147 -3.08 -16.88 1.39
C ASN A 147 -3.89 -17.58 0.29
N ASP A 148 -5.12 -17.14 0.03
CA ASP A 148 -5.89 -17.66 -1.10
C ASP A 148 -5.33 -17.14 -2.43
N HIS A 149 -5.15 -18.06 -3.37
CA HIS A 149 -4.59 -17.80 -4.70
C HIS A 149 -5.63 -17.84 -5.82
N SER A 150 -6.92 -18.02 -5.50
CA SER A 150 -8.00 -17.92 -6.48
C SER A 150 -8.15 -16.49 -7.02
N GLU A 151 -8.38 -16.34 -8.33
CA GLU A 151 -8.57 -15.04 -8.98
C GLU A 151 -10.01 -14.51 -8.87
N ILE A 152 -10.95 -15.34 -8.43
CA ILE A 152 -12.40 -15.08 -8.48
C ILE A 152 -13.02 -14.88 -7.09
N THR A 153 -12.23 -14.99 -6.03
CA THR A 153 -12.66 -14.85 -4.63
C THR A 153 -12.10 -13.55 -4.07
N GLU A 154 -12.94 -12.76 -3.42
CA GLU A 154 -12.57 -11.55 -2.71
C GLU A 154 -12.95 -11.70 -1.24
N TYR A 155 -12.13 -11.16 -0.34
CA TYR A 155 -12.36 -11.25 1.09
C TYR A 155 -12.44 -9.86 1.72
N PHE A 156 -13.34 -9.69 2.68
CA PHE A 156 -13.54 -8.44 3.40
C PHE A 156 -13.61 -8.70 4.92
N LEU A 157 -13.02 -7.82 5.72
CA LEU A 157 -13.17 -7.81 7.17
C LEU A 157 -14.32 -6.86 7.52
N ASP A 158 -15.38 -7.40 8.11
CA ASP A 158 -16.43 -6.58 8.72
C ASP A 158 -15.89 -5.90 9.98
N MET A 159 -15.88 -4.57 10.00
CA MET A 159 -15.32 -3.76 11.08
C MET A 159 -16.24 -3.62 12.31
N ASP A 160 -17.49 -4.06 12.20
CA ASP A 160 -18.44 -4.10 13.31
C ASP A 160 -18.41 -5.46 14.01
N THR A 161 -18.38 -6.55 13.25
CA THR A 161 -18.44 -7.92 13.79
C THR A 161 -17.07 -8.62 13.90
N GLY A 162 -16.08 -8.23 13.10
CA GLY A 162 -14.76 -8.88 13.05
C GLY A 162 -14.69 -10.16 12.23
N LYS A 163 -15.75 -10.48 11.50
CA LYS A 163 -15.83 -11.65 10.64
C LYS A 163 -15.24 -11.40 9.26
N ILE A 164 -14.71 -12.46 8.66
CA ILE A 164 -14.27 -12.46 7.27
C ILE A 164 -15.45 -12.86 6.38
N ILE A 165 -15.74 -12.00 5.40
CA ILE A 165 -16.77 -12.18 4.38
C ILE A 165 -16.07 -12.61 3.10
N CYS A 166 -16.52 -13.70 2.49
CA CYS A 166 -15.94 -14.26 1.27
C CYS A 166 -16.93 -14.12 0.11
N VAL A 167 -16.60 -13.26 -0.85
CA VAL A 167 -17.41 -13.07 -2.05
C VAL A 167 -16.77 -13.84 -3.20
N SER A 168 -17.40 -14.94 -3.62
CA SER A 168 -16.93 -15.75 -4.76
C SER A 168 -17.70 -15.42 -6.04
N GLY A 169 -16.98 -15.28 -7.16
CA GLY A 169 -17.53 -14.81 -8.43
C GLY A 169 -18.33 -15.84 -9.26
N ILE A 170 -18.65 -17.02 -8.72
CA ILE A 170 -19.37 -18.06 -9.45
C ILE A 170 -20.31 -18.81 -8.52
N GLU A 171 -21.55 -18.33 -8.33
CA GLU A 171 -22.76 -19.17 -8.27
C GLU A 171 -23.99 -18.33 -8.72
N PRO A 172 -24.80 -18.78 -9.70
CA PRO A 172 -25.96 -18.03 -10.20
C PRO A 172 -27.15 -17.94 -9.21
N ASP A 173 -27.16 -18.78 -8.18
CA ASP A 173 -28.33 -19.01 -7.32
C ASP A 173 -28.11 -18.68 -5.84
N ASN A 174 -26.95 -18.14 -5.45
CA ASN A 174 -26.75 -17.67 -4.09
C ASN A 174 -27.06 -16.17 -3.98
N GLU A 175 -27.87 -15.82 -2.97
CA GLU A 175 -28.13 -14.44 -2.57
C GLU A 175 -26.80 -13.67 -2.55
N LYS A 176 -26.71 -12.54 -3.26
CA LYS A 176 -25.50 -11.72 -3.24
C LYS A 176 -25.23 -11.36 -1.78
N GLU A 177 -24.17 -11.92 -1.19
CA GLU A 177 -23.73 -11.51 0.14
C GLU A 177 -23.48 -9.99 0.11
N GLU A 178 -24.33 -9.25 0.80
CA GLU A 178 -24.18 -7.80 0.92
C GLU A 178 -22.96 -7.52 1.78
N ILE A 179 -21.95 -6.86 1.21
CA ILE A 179 -20.77 -6.42 1.94
C ILE A 179 -21.19 -5.27 2.87
N PRO A 180 -21.10 -5.41 4.22
CA PRO A 180 -21.47 -4.36 5.15
C PRO A 180 -20.69 -3.07 4.91
N GLU A 181 -21.37 -1.94 5.06
CA GLU A 181 -20.78 -0.63 4.82
C GLU A 181 -19.64 -0.37 5.82
N GLY A 182 -18.44 -0.09 5.32
CA GLY A 182 -17.24 0.13 6.15
C GLY A 182 -16.36 -1.10 6.33
N SER A 183 -16.70 -2.25 5.73
CA SER A 183 -15.81 -3.41 5.66
C SER A 183 -14.51 -3.08 4.92
N ILE A 184 -13.41 -3.67 5.37
CA ILE A 184 -12.06 -3.44 4.80
C ILE A 184 -11.68 -4.63 3.90
N PRO A 185 -11.28 -4.40 2.63
CA PRO A 185 -10.84 -5.49 1.76
C PRO A 185 -9.53 -6.11 2.26
N LEU A 186 -9.47 -7.44 2.33
CA LEU A 186 -8.24 -8.19 2.58
C LEU A 186 -7.47 -8.32 1.28
N LEU A 187 -6.29 -7.72 1.23
CA LEU A 187 -5.39 -7.84 0.08
C LEU A 187 -4.66 -9.19 0.16
N LYS A 188 -4.88 -10.03 -0.84
CA LYS A 188 -4.14 -11.28 -1.05
C LYS A 188 -2.64 -10.99 -1.22
N ILE A 189 -1.80 -11.93 -0.81
CA ILE A 189 -0.35 -11.83 -1.02
C ILE A 189 -0.09 -11.72 -2.53
N PRO A 190 0.51 -10.62 -3.01
CA PRO A 190 0.82 -10.48 -4.42
C PRO A 190 1.76 -11.60 -4.88
N SER A 191 1.53 -12.16 -6.06
CA SER A 191 2.29 -13.31 -6.54
C SER A 191 3.80 -13.10 -6.47
N HIS A 192 4.28 -11.90 -6.83
CA HIS A 192 5.71 -11.55 -6.79
C HIS A 192 6.34 -11.66 -5.39
N LYS A 193 5.59 -11.36 -4.30
CA LYS A 193 6.08 -11.57 -2.92
C LYS A 193 6.23 -13.06 -2.61
N GLY A 194 5.25 -13.87 -3.01
CA GLY A 194 5.30 -15.32 -2.89
C GLY A 194 6.49 -15.93 -3.64
N TYR A 195 6.75 -15.47 -4.87
CA TYR A 195 7.94 -15.87 -5.65
C TYR A 195 9.24 -15.58 -4.91
N LYS A 196 9.39 -14.36 -4.38
CA LYS A 196 10.58 -13.97 -3.63
C LYS A 196 10.81 -14.88 -2.43
N LYS A 197 9.75 -15.29 -1.72
CA LYS A 197 9.86 -16.24 -0.60
C LYS A 197 10.27 -17.64 -1.04
N MET A 198 9.82 -18.12 -2.19
CA MET A 198 10.32 -19.37 -2.75
C MET A 198 11.82 -19.28 -3.09
N GLU A 199 12.29 -18.17 -3.67
CA GLU A 199 13.71 -17.94 -3.95
C GLU A 199 14.56 -17.88 -2.67
N GLU A 200 14.10 -17.14 -1.65
CA GLU A 200 14.75 -17.08 -0.34
C GLU A 200 14.86 -18.48 0.29
N PHE A 201 13.77 -19.27 0.26
CA PHE A 201 13.77 -20.63 0.78
C PHE A 201 14.77 -21.55 0.07
N ILE A 202 14.81 -21.50 -1.27
CA ILE A 202 15.79 -22.25 -2.08
C ILE A 202 17.24 -21.90 -1.66
N GLY A 203 17.48 -20.68 -1.19
CA GLY A 203 18.74 -20.26 -0.61
C GLY A 203 19.19 -21.12 0.57
N PHE A 204 18.26 -21.50 1.44
CA PHE A 204 18.50 -22.32 2.64
C PHE A 204 18.56 -23.84 2.37
N VAL A 205 18.21 -24.28 1.16
CA VAL A 205 18.27 -25.70 0.79
C VAL A 205 19.71 -26.08 0.49
N TYR A 206 20.28 -26.95 1.34
CA TYR A 206 21.64 -27.46 1.21
C TYR A 206 21.74 -28.67 0.27
N ASN A 207 20.70 -29.51 0.21
CA ASN A 207 20.68 -30.66 -0.69
C ASN A 207 20.62 -30.20 -2.16
N LYS A 208 21.65 -30.55 -2.93
CA LYS A 208 21.82 -30.08 -4.31
C LYS A 208 20.72 -30.57 -5.26
N ASP A 209 20.30 -31.83 -5.15
CA ASP A 209 19.23 -32.40 -5.99
C ASP A 209 17.89 -31.72 -5.72
N MET A 210 17.55 -31.52 -4.44
CA MET A 210 16.36 -30.78 -4.04
C MET A 210 16.38 -29.34 -4.55
N LYS A 211 17.53 -28.66 -4.39
CA LYS A 211 17.70 -27.27 -4.82
C LYS A 211 17.49 -27.11 -6.32
N GLU A 212 18.07 -27.99 -7.14
CA GLU A 212 17.89 -27.97 -8.59
C GLU A 212 16.41 -28.18 -8.98
N LYS A 213 15.73 -29.14 -8.36
CA LYS A 213 14.29 -29.39 -8.59
C LYS A 213 13.42 -28.19 -8.23
N LEU A 214 13.69 -27.52 -7.11
CA LEU A 214 12.94 -26.33 -6.70
C LEU A 214 13.21 -25.12 -7.62
N ILE A 215 14.46 -24.93 -8.08
CA ILE A 215 14.81 -23.88 -9.05
C ILE A 215 14.02 -24.06 -10.36
N ILE A 216 13.89 -25.29 -10.85
CA ILE A 216 13.08 -25.58 -12.04
C ILE A 216 11.60 -25.34 -11.75
N ALA A 217 11.12 -25.75 -10.56
CA ALA A 217 9.71 -25.64 -10.19
C ALA A 217 9.20 -24.19 -10.20
N ILE A 218 10.04 -23.21 -9.83
CA ILE A 218 9.65 -21.81 -9.77
C ILE A 218 9.62 -21.08 -11.12
N GLN A 219 10.02 -21.73 -12.22
CA GLN A 219 10.02 -21.11 -13.55
C GLN A 219 8.63 -21.16 -14.20
N GLY A 220 8.16 -20.03 -14.76
CA GLY A 220 6.90 -19.95 -15.52
C GLY A 220 5.62 -19.86 -14.66
N SER A 221 4.45 -19.81 -15.30
CA SER A 221 3.15 -19.71 -14.62
C SER A 221 2.85 -20.92 -13.73
N GLY A 222 2.21 -20.75 -12.57
CA GLY A 222 1.86 -21.87 -11.67
C GLY A 222 3.03 -22.38 -10.81
N ALA A 223 4.06 -21.57 -10.61
CA ALA A 223 5.25 -21.91 -9.83
C ALA A 223 4.95 -22.40 -8.42
N PHE A 224 4.01 -21.76 -7.71
CA PHE A 224 3.69 -22.12 -6.32
C PHE A 224 3.17 -23.57 -6.20
N SER A 225 2.27 -23.97 -7.10
CA SER A 225 1.74 -25.34 -7.16
C SER A 225 2.84 -26.36 -7.47
N ARG A 226 3.73 -26.06 -8.44
CA ARG A 226 4.87 -26.94 -8.76
C ARG A 226 5.87 -27.03 -7.61
N PHE A 227 6.19 -25.90 -6.99
CA PHE A 227 7.11 -25.82 -5.87
C PHE A 227 6.62 -26.68 -4.70
N ARG A 228 5.34 -26.54 -4.35
CA ARG A 228 4.67 -27.37 -3.35
C ARG A 228 4.66 -28.84 -3.76
N PHE A 229 4.37 -29.15 -5.03
CA PHE A 229 4.41 -30.52 -5.54
C PHE A 229 5.78 -31.17 -5.37
N VAL A 230 6.87 -30.44 -5.64
CA VAL A 230 8.23 -30.92 -5.41
C VAL A 230 8.47 -31.20 -3.92
N LEU A 231 8.10 -30.27 -3.03
CA LEU A 231 8.23 -30.47 -1.58
C LEU A 231 7.42 -31.67 -1.06
N ASP A 232 6.19 -31.85 -1.55
CA ASP A 232 5.29 -32.91 -1.09
C ASP A 232 5.70 -34.31 -1.59
N ASN A 233 6.38 -34.39 -2.74
CA ASN A 233 6.75 -35.65 -3.39
C ASN A 233 8.26 -35.93 -3.40
N TYR A 234 9.05 -35.14 -2.67
CA TYR A 234 10.49 -35.37 -2.58
C TYR A 234 10.76 -36.61 -1.72
N THR A 235 11.32 -37.65 -2.34
CA THR A 235 11.61 -38.94 -1.67
C THR A 235 12.91 -38.94 -0.86
N GLY A 236 13.61 -37.81 -0.80
CA GLY A 236 14.81 -37.63 0.02
C GLY A 236 14.45 -37.21 1.44
N ASP A 237 15.19 -36.22 1.95
CA ASP A 237 14.97 -35.64 3.29
C ASP A 237 13.58 -34.97 3.40
N THR A 238 12.75 -35.50 4.30
CA THR A 238 11.37 -35.06 4.52
C THR A 238 11.26 -33.76 5.31
N GLU A 239 12.36 -33.27 5.90
CA GLU A 239 12.34 -32.07 6.74
C GLU A 239 12.07 -30.78 5.94
N TYR A 240 12.46 -30.72 4.66
CA TYR A 240 12.29 -29.52 3.83
C TYR A 240 10.83 -29.07 3.69
N LYS A 241 9.88 -30.00 3.70
CA LYS A 241 8.45 -29.67 3.70
C LYS A 241 8.05 -28.92 4.96
N GLN A 242 8.48 -29.42 6.13
CA GLN A 242 8.21 -28.78 7.41
C GLN A 242 8.93 -27.44 7.50
N MET A 243 10.19 -27.38 7.08
CA MET A 243 10.96 -26.13 7.02
C MET A 243 10.29 -25.07 6.16
N TRP A 244 9.75 -25.45 4.99
CA TRP A 244 9.01 -24.53 4.14
C TRP A 244 7.73 -24.05 4.81
N GLN A 245 6.97 -24.96 5.43
CA GLN A 245 5.76 -24.60 6.16
C GLN A 245 6.06 -23.59 7.25
N ASP A 246 7.08 -23.84 8.08
CA ASP A 246 7.45 -22.95 9.17
C ASP A 246 7.92 -21.59 8.64
N PHE A 247 8.76 -21.59 7.61
CA PHE A 247 9.28 -20.38 6.96
C PHE A 247 8.16 -19.54 6.32
N TYR A 248 7.29 -20.17 5.54
CA TYR A 248 6.24 -19.48 4.80
C TYR A 248 5.07 -19.06 5.70
N ASN A 249 4.66 -19.90 6.66
CA ASN A 249 3.62 -19.54 7.64
C ASN A 249 4.03 -18.34 8.47
N GLN A 250 5.32 -18.22 8.82
CA GLN A 250 5.83 -17.04 9.49
C GLN A 250 5.65 -15.78 8.65
N PHE A 251 5.94 -15.84 7.34
CA PHE A 251 5.70 -14.73 6.43
C PHE A 251 4.20 -14.38 6.29
N VAL A 252 3.33 -15.36 6.11
CA VAL A 252 1.87 -15.14 6.00
C VAL A 252 1.32 -14.55 7.30
N TRP A 253 1.79 -15.02 8.46
CA TRP A 253 1.43 -14.46 9.76
C TRP A 253 1.85 -12.99 9.87
N GLN A 254 3.03 -12.62 9.35
CA GLN A 254 3.46 -11.22 9.33
C GLN A 254 2.50 -10.36 8.52
N GLU A 255 2.18 -10.76 7.28
CA GLU A 255 1.25 -10.00 6.42
C GLU A 255 -0.15 -9.91 7.06
N ALA A 256 -0.62 -10.98 7.69
CA ALA A 256 -1.88 -10.98 8.43
C ALA A 256 -1.88 -10.00 9.60
N MET A 257 -0.79 -9.94 10.38
CA MET A 257 -0.66 -9.00 11.49
C MET A 257 -0.56 -7.55 11.02
N ASP A 258 0.13 -7.28 9.90
CA ASP A 258 0.18 -5.93 9.32
C ASP A 258 -1.21 -5.48 8.87
N PHE A 259 -1.98 -6.38 8.27
CA PHE A 259 -3.37 -6.13 7.93
C PHE A 259 -4.23 -5.85 9.17
N ILE A 260 -4.11 -6.65 10.23
CA ILE A 260 -4.87 -6.45 11.48
C ILE A 260 -4.54 -5.09 12.12
N ILE A 261 -3.25 -4.75 12.23
CA ILE A 261 -2.80 -3.46 12.76
C ILE A 261 -3.37 -2.32 11.91
N PHE A 262 -3.30 -2.44 10.58
CA PHE A 262 -3.90 -1.48 9.66
C PHE A 262 -5.41 -1.34 9.89
N ALA A 263 -6.16 -2.45 9.97
CA ALA A 263 -7.60 -2.44 10.17
C ALA A 263 -7.99 -1.79 11.51
N LEU A 264 -7.29 -2.13 12.59
CA LEU A 264 -7.54 -1.57 13.92
C LEU A 264 -7.17 -0.08 14.02
N LYS A 265 -6.07 0.36 13.40
CA LYS A 265 -5.72 1.78 13.28
C LYS A 265 -6.80 2.55 12.50
N THR A 266 -7.23 1.96 11.40
CA THR A 266 -8.33 2.46 10.55
C THR A 266 -9.61 2.60 11.39
N ARG A 267 -9.91 1.68 12.31
CA ARG A 267 -11.03 1.80 13.26
C ARG A 267 -10.86 2.95 14.27
N THR A 268 -9.65 3.17 14.77
CA THR A 268 -9.37 4.28 15.73
C THR A 268 -9.35 5.66 15.08
N GLU A 269 -9.02 5.76 13.79
CA GLU A 269 -9.05 7.00 13.01
C GLU A 269 -10.42 7.27 12.35
N ILE A 270 -11.29 6.24 12.25
CA ILE A 270 -12.66 6.32 11.70
C ILE A 270 -13.70 6.27 12.83
N LYS A 271 -13.45 6.96 13.96
CA LYS A 271 -14.56 7.68 14.60
C LYS A 271 -14.36 9.17 14.32
N PRO A 272 -15.23 9.79 13.49
CA PRO A 272 -15.11 11.20 13.18
C PRO A 272 -15.24 12.00 14.48
N LYS A 273 -14.14 12.60 14.94
CA LYS A 273 -14.13 13.53 16.09
C LYS A 273 -14.86 14.83 15.75
N GLU A 274 -15.03 15.12 14.47
CA GLU A 274 -15.64 16.33 13.95
C GLU A 274 -16.58 16.04 12.80
N PHE A 275 -17.63 16.85 12.72
CA PHE A 275 -18.61 16.83 11.65
C PHE A 275 -18.59 18.18 10.94
N VAL A 276 -18.85 18.17 9.64
CA VAL A 276 -19.13 19.37 8.86
C VAL A 276 -20.59 19.29 8.41
N GLU A 277 -21.38 20.25 8.86
CA GLU A 277 -22.78 20.38 8.45
C GLU A 277 -22.88 21.20 7.16
N ILE A 278 -23.51 20.61 6.14
CA ILE A 278 -23.72 21.20 4.82
C ILE A 278 -25.18 20.94 4.43
N ASN A 279 -25.95 21.99 4.15
CA ASN A 279 -27.37 21.91 3.79
C ASN A 279 -28.22 21.07 4.79
N GLY A 280 -27.89 21.13 6.09
CA GLY A 280 -28.57 20.36 7.15
C GLY A 280 -28.15 18.89 7.26
N ILE A 281 -27.23 18.41 6.42
CA ILE A 281 -26.67 17.05 6.49
C ILE A 281 -25.31 17.11 7.17
N LYS A 282 -25.11 16.28 8.20
CA LYS A 282 -23.84 16.19 8.95
C LYS A 282 -22.93 15.17 8.30
N TYR A 283 -21.83 15.65 7.72
CA TYR A 283 -20.81 14.80 7.12
C TYR A 283 -19.66 14.57 8.11
N PRO A 284 -19.32 13.31 8.42
CA PRO A 284 -18.18 13.00 9.27
C PRO A 284 -16.85 13.38 8.59
N VAL A 285 -15.94 14.02 9.33
CA VAL A 285 -14.63 14.45 8.83
C VAL A 285 -13.54 13.50 9.32
N CYS A 286 -12.76 12.97 8.39
CA CYS A 286 -11.59 12.13 8.64
C CYS A 286 -10.35 12.83 8.10
N VAL A 287 -9.33 13.01 8.94
CA VAL A 287 -8.06 13.64 8.56
C VAL A 287 -7.00 12.55 8.48
N GLU A 288 -6.38 12.41 7.32
CA GLU A 288 -5.32 11.44 7.04
C GLU A 288 -4.01 12.20 6.80
N GLU A 289 -2.96 11.84 7.53
CA GLU A 289 -1.63 12.41 7.32
C GLU A 289 -0.82 11.56 6.34
N LYS A 290 -0.23 12.21 5.33
CA LYS A 290 0.62 11.54 4.35
C LYS A 290 1.91 12.31 4.15
N ASP A 291 3.01 11.61 3.86
CA ASP A 291 4.25 12.24 3.44
C ASP A 291 4.12 12.77 1.99
N THR A 292 3.45 13.91 1.85
CA THR A 292 3.14 14.55 0.57
C THR A 292 3.27 16.06 0.68
N ASN A 293 3.58 16.74 -0.41
CA ASN A 293 3.54 18.22 -0.46
C ASN A 293 2.13 18.77 -0.72
N ILE A 294 1.13 17.89 -0.88
CA ILE A 294 -0.21 18.25 -1.33
C ILE A 294 -1.21 18.00 -0.21
N CYS A 295 -1.85 19.06 0.29
CA CYS A 295 -3.05 18.95 1.13
C CYS A 295 -4.30 18.93 0.24
N SER A 296 -5.19 17.97 0.42
CA SER A 296 -6.38 17.80 -0.43
C SER A 296 -7.59 17.33 0.37
N ALA A 297 -8.78 17.40 -0.22
CA ALA A 297 -9.98 16.86 0.39
C ALA A 297 -10.92 16.24 -0.65
N ARG A 298 -11.55 15.14 -0.26
CA ARG A 298 -12.46 14.35 -1.11
C ARG A 298 -13.59 13.76 -0.28
N PHE A 299 -14.75 13.60 -0.90
CA PHE A 299 -15.83 12.80 -0.33
C PHE A 299 -15.68 11.34 -0.73
N VAL A 300 -15.73 10.43 0.24
CA VAL A 300 -15.69 8.97 0.05
C VAL A 300 -16.72 8.37 0.99
N ASN A 301 -17.69 7.61 0.47
CA ASN A 301 -18.75 6.94 1.24
C ASN A 301 -19.41 7.87 2.27
N GLU A 302 -19.88 9.04 1.82
CA GLU A 302 -20.50 10.07 2.67
C GLU A 302 -19.61 10.64 3.79
N LYS A 303 -18.31 10.33 3.81
CA LYS A 303 -17.33 10.93 4.72
C LYS A 303 -16.45 11.94 3.99
N LEU A 304 -16.11 13.04 4.66
CA LEU A 304 -15.14 14.02 4.17
C LEU A 304 -13.73 13.60 4.58
N MET A 305 -12.96 13.07 3.63
CA MET A 305 -11.55 12.74 3.81
C MET A 305 -10.68 13.96 3.50
N ILE A 306 -9.87 14.41 4.45
CA ILE A 306 -8.90 15.48 4.29
C ILE A 306 -7.50 14.88 4.40
N THR A 307 -6.72 14.93 3.33
CA THR A 307 -5.31 14.53 3.35
C THR A 307 -4.44 15.74 3.68
N ILE A 308 -3.60 15.63 4.70
CA ILE A 308 -2.67 16.68 5.14
C ILE A 308 -1.24 16.19 5.03
N SER A 309 -0.34 17.08 4.67
CA SER A 309 1.09 16.80 4.69
C SER A 309 1.58 16.54 6.11
N ALA A 310 2.20 15.39 6.34
CA ALA A 310 2.88 15.03 7.59
C ALA A 310 4.09 15.95 7.88
N ARG A 311 4.56 16.73 6.89
CA ARG A 311 5.70 17.66 7.00
C ARG A 311 5.36 18.98 7.69
N LEU A 312 4.08 19.25 7.92
CA LEU A 312 3.59 20.50 8.52
C LEU A 312 3.56 20.40 10.04
N CYS A 313 3.70 21.54 10.73
CA CYS A 313 3.53 21.55 12.19
C CYS A 313 2.05 21.40 12.57
N GLU A 314 1.77 20.92 13.79
CA GLU A 314 0.40 20.71 14.29
C GLU A 314 -0.51 21.94 14.17
N HIS A 315 0.06 23.14 14.34
CA HIS A 315 -0.68 24.38 14.18
C HIS A 315 -1.09 24.64 12.72
N GLU A 316 -0.19 24.40 11.77
CA GLU A 316 -0.46 24.54 10.34
C GLU A 316 -1.44 23.48 9.83
N LYS A 317 -1.32 22.24 10.31
CA LYS A 317 -2.27 21.16 10.02
C LYS A 317 -3.69 21.61 10.38
N LYS A 318 -3.91 22.04 11.63
CA LYS A 318 -5.21 22.56 12.10
C LYS A 318 -5.72 23.72 11.24
N ARG A 319 -4.87 24.70 10.94
CA ARG A 319 -5.25 25.88 10.14
C ARG A 319 -5.69 25.49 8.72
N ILE A 320 -5.00 24.54 8.09
CA ILE A 320 -5.32 24.07 6.75
C ILE A 320 -6.61 23.24 6.76
N THR A 321 -6.80 22.36 7.75
CA THR A 321 -8.05 21.61 7.94
C THR A 321 -9.25 22.55 7.98
N GLU A 322 -9.22 23.58 8.83
CA GLU A 322 -10.32 24.55 8.96
C GLU A 322 -10.56 25.33 7.66
N LYS A 323 -9.49 25.73 6.98
CA LYS A 323 -9.60 26.43 5.69
C LYS A 323 -10.21 25.55 4.60
N ILE A 324 -9.92 24.26 4.61
CA ILE A 324 -10.52 23.26 3.70
C ILE A 324 -12.00 23.05 4.03
N LYS A 325 -12.35 22.87 5.30
CA LYS A 325 -13.75 22.74 5.76
C LYS A 325 -14.58 23.94 5.36
N MET A 326 -14.11 25.16 5.62
CA MET A 326 -14.78 26.40 5.22
C MET A 326 -14.97 26.48 3.70
N ARG A 327 -13.91 26.23 2.92
CA ARG A 327 -14.01 26.24 1.45
C ARG A 327 -15.02 25.24 0.91
N LEU A 328 -15.12 24.05 1.52
CA LEU A 328 -16.07 23.01 1.12
C LEU A 328 -17.50 23.39 1.50
N LYS A 329 -17.71 23.91 2.71
CA LYS A 329 -19.00 24.44 3.16
C LYS A 329 -19.52 25.50 2.19
N THR A 330 -18.71 26.51 1.88
CA THR A 330 -19.06 27.55 0.88
C THR A 330 -19.26 26.99 -0.54
N LYS A 331 -18.61 25.88 -0.90
CA LYS A 331 -18.72 25.26 -2.24
C LYS A 331 -19.95 24.36 -2.38
N LEU A 332 -20.44 23.77 -1.29
CA LEU A 332 -21.52 22.78 -1.28
C LEU A 332 -22.86 23.34 -0.76
N GLU A 333 -22.83 24.39 0.06
CA GLU A 333 -24.01 25.22 0.37
C GLU A 333 -24.45 26.07 -0.84
N LYS A 334 -23.54 26.31 -1.78
CA LYS A 334 -23.93 26.72 -3.12
C LYS A 334 -24.59 25.50 -3.77
N PRO A 335 -25.85 25.59 -4.24
CA PRO A 335 -26.52 24.46 -4.87
C PRO A 335 -25.60 23.84 -5.93
N ARG A 336 -25.48 22.51 -5.93
CA ARG A 336 -24.88 21.74 -7.03
C ARG A 336 -25.75 21.96 -8.28
N GLN A 337 -25.66 23.13 -8.88
CA GLN A 337 -25.46 23.13 -10.32
C GLN A 337 -24.18 22.31 -10.48
N LYS A 338 -24.26 21.10 -11.08
CA LYS A 338 -23.19 20.74 -12.05
C LYS A 338 -22.96 22.06 -12.75
N LYS A 339 -21.78 22.69 -12.64
CA LYS A 339 -21.54 23.91 -13.41
C LYS A 339 -22.01 23.51 -14.81
N PHE A 340 -23.14 24.07 -15.20
CA PHE A 340 -23.62 23.94 -16.54
C PHE A 340 -22.61 24.83 -17.22
N ILE A 341 -21.53 24.18 -17.62
CA ILE A 341 -20.58 24.84 -18.47
C ILE A 341 -21.36 24.81 -19.75
N GLU A 342 -22.03 25.92 -20.05
CA GLU A 342 -22.68 26.07 -21.34
C GLU A 342 -21.65 25.63 -22.37
N PRO A 343 -22.00 24.69 -23.26
CA PRO A 343 -21.03 24.26 -24.23
C PRO A 343 -20.59 25.50 -25.00
N ILE A 344 -19.29 25.78 -24.92
CA ILE A 344 -18.51 26.77 -25.69
C ILE A 344 -19.09 27.01 -27.08
N ARG A 345 -19.54 25.90 -27.69
CA ARG A 345 -20.30 25.87 -28.91
C ARG A 345 -21.39 24.81 -28.81
N GLU A 346 -22.63 25.22 -29.04
CA GLU A 346 -23.72 24.30 -29.34
C GLU A 346 -23.56 23.83 -30.79
N PHE A 347 -23.43 22.51 -30.99
CA PHE A 347 -23.37 21.93 -32.33
C PHE A 347 -24.77 21.58 -32.80
N LYS A 348 -25.15 22.12 -33.96
CA LYS A 348 -26.41 21.80 -34.63
C LYS A 348 -26.18 20.80 -35.76
N ASN A 349 -27.25 20.13 -36.15
CA ASN A 349 -27.23 19.28 -37.33
C ASN A 349 -26.84 20.12 -38.56
N CYS A 350 -25.94 19.57 -39.39
CA CYS A 350 -25.31 20.22 -40.54
C CYS A 350 -24.28 21.32 -40.21
N ASP A 351 -23.88 21.51 -38.94
CA ASP A 351 -22.78 22.42 -38.62
C ASP A 351 -21.48 22.00 -39.30
N ILE A 352 -20.69 23.00 -39.72
CA ILE A 352 -19.34 22.79 -40.25
C ILE A 352 -18.33 23.25 -39.20
N ILE A 353 -17.41 22.34 -38.86
CA ILE A 353 -16.25 22.60 -38.00
C ILE A 353 -15.04 22.74 -38.92
N ASP A 354 -14.59 23.99 -39.09
CA ASP A 354 -13.39 24.30 -39.85
C ASP A 354 -12.17 24.28 -38.93
N LEU A 355 -11.25 23.34 -39.16
CA LEU A 355 -9.98 23.23 -38.44
C LEU A 355 -8.80 23.47 -39.39
N GLY A 356 -8.98 24.41 -40.32
CA GLY A 356 -7.99 24.81 -41.31
C GLY A 356 -7.92 23.83 -42.47
N LYS A 357 -6.96 22.91 -42.45
CA LYS A 357 -6.72 21.96 -43.56
C LYS A 357 -7.85 20.94 -43.76
N ARG A 358 -8.75 20.81 -42.78
CA ARG A 358 -9.88 19.88 -42.83
C ARG A 358 -11.13 20.54 -42.27
N LYS A 359 -12.25 20.29 -42.93
CA LYS A 359 -13.59 20.69 -42.48
C LYS A 359 -14.39 19.44 -42.16
N TYR A 360 -15.11 19.46 -41.05
CA TYR A 360 -15.93 18.34 -40.60
C TYR A 360 -17.40 18.78 -40.54
N ALA A 361 -18.28 18.04 -41.22
CA ALA A 361 -19.72 18.23 -41.10
C ALA A 361 -20.24 17.46 -39.88
N VAL A 362 -21.17 18.04 -39.11
CA VAL A 362 -21.80 17.38 -37.97
C VAL A 362 -23.19 16.89 -38.38
N LYS A 363 -23.47 15.60 -38.22
CA LYS A 363 -24.80 15.02 -38.40
C LYS A 363 -25.29 14.46 -37.06
N ILE A 364 -26.46 14.90 -36.61
CA ILE A 364 -27.03 14.52 -35.31
C ILE A 364 -28.37 13.84 -35.54
N ASP A 365 -28.45 12.57 -35.17
CA ASP A 365 -29.67 11.78 -35.17
C ASP A 365 -30.10 11.51 -33.71
N PHE A 366 -31.40 11.50 -33.44
CA PHE A 366 -31.95 11.21 -32.11
C PHE A 366 -32.65 9.85 -32.10
N ALA A 367 -32.42 9.04 -31.06
CA ALA A 367 -33.00 7.69 -30.97
C ALA A 367 -33.27 7.25 -29.53
N ASP A 368 -34.26 6.37 -29.36
CA ASP A 368 -34.61 5.78 -28.06
C ASP A 368 -33.64 4.65 -27.69
N LYS A 369 -32.40 5.03 -27.39
CA LYS A 369 -31.32 4.11 -26.99
C LYS A 369 -30.87 4.35 -25.56
N LYS A 370 -30.39 3.28 -24.92
CA LYS A 370 -29.80 3.33 -23.55
C LYS A 370 -28.57 4.24 -23.47
N SER A 371 -27.86 4.50 -24.57
CA SER A 371 -26.67 5.35 -24.60
C SER A 371 -26.52 6.13 -25.91
N SER A 372 -25.92 7.31 -25.81
CA SER A 372 -25.51 8.13 -26.96
C SER A 372 -24.18 7.64 -27.53
N SER A 373 -23.98 7.76 -28.84
CA SER A 373 -22.77 7.31 -29.53
C SER A 373 -22.37 8.27 -30.65
N GLY A 374 -21.13 8.18 -31.12
CA GLY A 374 -20.69 8.96 -32.27
C GLY A 374 -19.48 8.35 -32.96
N ARG A 375 -19.37 8.60 -34.27
CA ARG A 375 -18.30 8.12 -35.14
C ARG A 375 -17.97 9.12 -36.23
N LEU A 376 -16.75 9.06 -36.74
CA LEU A 376 -16.32 9.80 -37.93
C LEU A 376 -16.43 8.88 -39.16
N VAL A 377 -17.12 9.33 -40.19
CA VAL A 377 -17.23 8.64 -41.49
C VAL A 377 -16.83 9.64 -42.58
N GLY A 378 -15.66 9.43 -43.18
CA GLY A 378 -15.03 10.43 -44.04
C GLY A 378 -14.81 11.74 -43.26
N ASN A 379 -15.36 12.85 -43.77
CA ASN A 379 -15.33 14.15 -43.10
C ASN A 379 -16.63 14.46 -42.33
N THR A 380 -17.48 13.47 -42.05
CA THR A 380 -18.75 13.69 -41.34
C THR A 380 -18.73 13.02 -39.97
N ILE A 381 -18.98 13.80 -38.92
CA ILE A 381 -19.17 13.34 -37.55
C ILE A 381 -20.63 12.97 -37.38
N HIS A 382 -20.91 11.67 -37.34
CA HIS A 382 -22.26 11.14 -37.10
C HIS A 382 -22.45 10.90 -35.60
N LEU A 383 -23.46 11.52 -35.02
CA LEU A 383 -23.84 11.40 -33.61
C LEU A 383 -25.24 10.80 -33.52
N ILE A 384 -25.42 9.85 -32.60
CA ILE A 384 -26.73 9.33 -32.19
C ILE A 384 -26.91 9.71 -30.73
N ILE A 385 -27.86 10.60 -30.45
CA ILE A 385 -28.13 11.10 -29.09
C ILE A 385 -29.40 10.44 -28.54
N SER A 386 -29.35 9.95 -27.30
CA SER A 386 -30.50 9.37 -26.62
C SER A 386 -31.59 10.41 -26.37
N ASN A 387 -32.85 10.09 -26.70
CA ASN A 387 -34.01 10.93 -26.41
C ASN A 387 -34.28 11.11 -24.91
N ASN A 388 -33.81 10.18 -24.08
CA ASN A 388 -34.09 10.14 -22.63
C ASN A 388 -33.31 11.19 -21.81
N LEU A 389 -32.57 12.09 -22.46
CA LEU A 389 -31.76 13.12 -21.81
C LEU A 389 -32.50 14.47 -21.81
N HIS A 390 -32.36 15.25 -20.74
CA HIS A 390 -32.81 16.65 -20.73
C HIS A 390 -32.05 17.49 -21.77
N GLU A 391 -32.66 18.54 -22.32
CA GLU A 391 -32.12 19.28 -23.48
C GLU A 391 -30.73 19.88 -23.22
N ASP A 392 -30.56 20.49 -22.05
CA ASP A 392 -29.27 20.98 -21.55
C ASP A 392 -28.19 19.89 -21.52
N ILE A 393 -28.56 18.69 -21.10
CA ILE A 393 -27.66 17.54 -21.05
C ILE A 393 -27.35 17.07 -22.47
N LYS A 394 -28.31 17.07 -23.39
CA LYS A 394 -28.07 16.72 -24.81
C LYS A 394 -27.04 17.65 -25.45
N LYS A 395 -27.13 18.97 -25.20
CA LYS A 395 -26.18 19.96 -25.72
C LYS A 395 -24.75 19.66 -25.26
N GLN A 396 -24.56 19.51 -23.94
CA GLN A 396 -23.26 19.16 -23.38
C GLN A 396 -22.74 17.81 -23.88
N HIS A 397 -23.62 16.82 -23.96
CA HIS A 397 -23.24 15.46 -24.35
C HIS A 397 -22.83 15.39 -25.82
N THR A 398 -23.49 16.16 -26.68
CA THR A 398 -23.15 16.36 -28.10
C THR A 398 -21.77 16.98 -28.23
N TYR A 399 -21.50 18.08 -27.52
CA TYR A 399 -20.20 18.73 -27.48
C TYR A 399 -19.08 17.75 -27.08
N ASP A 400 -19.29 16.98 -26.01
CA ASP A 400 -18.30 16.00 -25.53
C ASP A 400 -18.02 14.87 -26.54
N LEU A 401 -19.04 14.42 -27.30
CA LEU A 401 -18.87 13.41 -28.34
C LEU A 401 -18.07 13.93 -29.52
N VAL A 402 -18.42 15.12 -30.05
CA VAL A 402 -17.67 15.79 -31.13
C VAL A 402 -16.20 15.92 -30.75
N ARG A 403 -15.95 16.45 -29.55
CA ARG A 403 -14.63 16.66 -29.00
C ARG A 403 -13.82 15.38 -28.85
N LYS A 404 -14.45 14.29 -28.37
CA LYS A 404 -13.82 12.98 -28.23
C LYS A 404 -13.45 12.36 -29.58
N ILE A 405 -14.26 12.58 -30.61
CA ILE A 405 -14.00 12.09 -31.97
C ILE A 405 -12.84 12.89 -32.59
N LEU A 406 -12.91 14.21 -32.53
CA LEU A 406 -11.89 15.10 -33.09
C LEU A 406 -10.53 14.96 -32.40
N SER A 407 -10.50 14.75 -31.08
CA SER A 407 -9.24 14.54 -30.36
C SER A 407 -8.53 13.26 -30.79
N ARG A 408 -9.28 12.21 -31.13
CA ARG A 408 -8.72 10.97 -31.68
C ARG A 408 -8.17 11.19 -33.08
N GLU A 409 -8.96 11.82 -33.95
CA GLU A 409 -8.57 12.10 -35.34
C GLU A 409 -7.34 13.01 -35.41
N ARG A 410 -7.28 14.05 -34.58
CA ARG A 410 -6.17 15.02 -34.55
C ARG A 410 -5.01 14.59 -33.65
N LYS A 411 -4.95 13.33 -33.19
CA LYS A 411 -3.83 12.86 -32.35
C LYS A 411 -2.50 12.93 -33.13
N HIS A 412 -2.48 12.40 -34.36
CA HIS A 412 -1.28 12.40 -35.20
C HIS A 412 -0.86 13.83 -35.56
N TYR A 413 -1.83 14.68 -35.91
CA TYR A 413 -1.58 16.10 -36.16
C TYR A 413 -0.83 16.77 -35.00
N LEU A 414 -1.36 16.62 -33.77
CA LEU A 414 -0.76 17.22 -32.59
C LEU A 414 0.66 16.68 -32.33
N TYR A 415 0.85 15.37 -32.47
CA TYR A 415 2.16 14.74 -32.30
C TYR A 415 3.19 15.30 -33.29
N HIS A 416 2.84 15.40 -34.58
CA HIS A 416 3.74 15.94 -35.60
C HIS A 416 4.04 17.42 -35.37
N LYS A 417 3.04 18.24 -35.03
CA LYS A 417 3.24 19.64 -34.69
C LYS A 417 4.24 19.82 -33.54
N LEU A 418 4.05 19.11 -32.42
CA LEU A 418 4.98 19.16 -31.29
C LEU A 418 6.37 18.64 -31.66
N LYS A 419 6.46 17.60 -32.49
CA LYS A 419 7.75 17.09 -32.99
C LYS A 419 8.50 18.13 -33.82
N ASP A 420 7.83 18.84 -34.71
CA ASP A 420 8.42 19.85 -35.59
C ASP A 420 8.86 21.10 -34.82
N LEU A 421 8.01 21.58 -33.90
CA LEU A 421 8.35 22.67 -32.98
C LEU A 421 9.55 22.31 -32.09
N ASN A 422 9.53 21.09 -31.52
CA ASN A 422 10.63 20.60 -30.70
C ASN A 422 11.94 20.54 -31.48
N LYS A 423 11.92 20.00 -32.70
CA LYS A 423 13.11 19.93 -33.56
C LYS A 423 13.67 21.33 -33.86
N THR A 424 12.80 22.31 -34.07
CA THR A 424 13.18 23.68 -34.42
C THR A 424 13.78 24.44 -33.24
N TYR A 425 13.18 24.34 -32.05
CA TYR A 425 13.48 25.29 -30.96
C TYR A 425 14.18 24.67 -29.74
N PHE A 426 13.97 23.39 -29.45
CA PHE A 426 14.32 22.80 -28.14
C PHE A 426 15.24 21.58 -28.24
N ASN A 427 15.08 20.77 -29.28
CA ASN A 427 15.76 19.49 -29.51
C ASN A 427 15.76 18.57 -28.27
N ALA A 428 14.65 18.53 -27.53
CA ALA A 428 14.51 17.76 -26.31
C ALA A 428 13.81 16.41 -26.56
N LYS A 429 14.01 15.41 -25.69
CA LYS A 429 13.28 14.13 -25.79
C LYS A 429 11.94 14.22 -25.07
N PHE A 430 10.84 13.83 -25.72
CA PHE A 430 9.55 13.56 -25.07
C PHE A 430 9.05 12.15 -25.42
N LYS A 431 8.23 11.55 -24.56
CA LYS A 431 7.75 10.16 -24.73
C LYS A 431 6.50 10.07 -25.61
N ASP A 432 5.46 10.83 -25.27
CA ASP A 432 4.16 10.77 -25.94
C ASP A 432 3.40 12.09 -25.73
N VAL A 433 2.41 12.32 -26.58
CA VAL A 433 1.59 13.53 -26.63
C VAL A 433 0.12 13.16 -26.66
N ARG A 434 -0.70 13.82 -25.84
CA ARG A 434 -2.12 13.49 -25.73
C ARG A 434 -3.00 14.73 -25.64
N TRP A 435 -4.17 14.63 -26.29
CA TRP A 435 -5.31 15.47 -25.98
C TRP A 435 -5.92 15.01 -24.65
N ALA A 436 -5.92 15.88 -23.64
CA ALA A 436 -6.34 15.55 -22.29
C ALA A 436 -7.52 16.39 -21.81
N ARG A 437 -8.28 15.85 -20.85
CA ARG A 437 -9.34 16.58 -20.16
C ARG A 437 -8.77 17.46 -19.05
N GLN A 438 -8.29 18.63 -19.46
CA GLN A 438 -7.76 19.62 -18.54
C GLN A 438 -8.68 20.83 -18.48
N MET A 439 -9.27 21.04 -17.29
CA MET A 439 -10.16 22.17 -17.03
C MET A 439 -9.34 23.36 -16.57
N SER A 440 -8.56 23.21 -15.49
CA SER A 440 -7.84 24.31 -14.84
C SER A 440 -6.56 24.77 -15.55
N ARG A 441 -6.17 24.15 -16.66
CA ARG A 441 -4.91 24.42 -17.37
C ARG A 441 -5.05 24.12 -18.86
N TRP A 442 -4.23 24.79 -19.67
CA TRP A 442 -4.21 24.63 -21.13
C TRP A 442 -3.30 23.50 -21.60
N GLY A 443 -2.27 23.18 -20.83
CA GLY A 443 -1.39 22.04 -21.03
C GLY A 443 -0.72 21.57 -19.73
N SER A 444 0.08 20.50 -19.84
CA SER A 444 1.05 20.12 -18.81
C SER A 444 2.13 19.19 -19.37
N CYS A 445 3.36 19.39 -18.91
CA CYS A 445 4.46 18.43 -19.04
C CYS A 445 4.71 17.74 -17.69
N SER A 446 4.77 16.39 -17.71
CA SER A 446 5.16 15.60 -16.54
C SER A 446 6.67 15.36 -16.48
N GLU A 447 7.20 15.03 -15.30
CA GLU A 447 8.60 14.60 -15.11
C GLU A 447 8.96 13.39 -15.99
N ASN A 448 7.99 12.51 -16.23
CA ASN A 448 8.10 11.36 -17.13
C ASN A 448 8.09 11.74 -18.63
N LYS A 449 8.12 13.03 -18.96
CA LYS A 449 8.20 13.60 -20.31
C LYS A 449 6.99 13.28 -21.20
N TYR A 450 5.81 13.14 -20.59
CA TYR A 450 4.53 13.16 -21.29
C TYR A 450 3.99 14.59 -21.36
N ILE A 451 3.55 15.00 -22.55
CA ILE A 451 2.93 16.30 -22.81
C ILE A 451 1.42 16.09 -23.00
N ASN A 452 0.64 16.76 -22.17
CA ASN A 452 -0.82 16.78 -22.27
C ASN A 452 -1.25 18.17 -22.74
N ILE A 453 -2.08 18.23 -23.77
CA ILE A 453 -2.67 19.46 -24.28
C ILE A 453 -4.17 19.38 -24.06
N SER A 454 -4.77 20.44 -23.53
CA SER A 454 -6.21 20.48 -23.30
C SER A 454 -6.97 20.38 -24.61
N TYR A 455 -7.99 19.52 -24.66
CA TYR A 455 -8.90 19.44 -25.80
C TYR A 455 -9.60 20.76 -26.12
N ARG A 456 -9.59 21.71 -25.18
CA ARG A 456 -10.19 23.04 -25.32
C ARG A 456 -9.53 23.78 -26.48
N LEU A 457 -8.25 23.51 -26.70
CA LEU A 457 -7.45 24.07 -27.79
C LEU A 457 -7.72 23.40 -29.15
N LEU A 458 -8.60 22.40 -29.25
CA LEU A 458 -8.98 21.82 -30.55
C LEU A 458 -9.62 22.85 -31.48
N PHE A 459 -10.33 23.82 -30.91
CA PHE A 459 -11.04 24.88 -31.63
C PHE A 459 -10.39 26.26 -31.46
N ALA A 460 -9.24 26.34 -30.78
CA ALA A 460 -8.50 27.58 -30.64
C ALA A 460 -7.80 27.94 -31.97
N PRO A 461 -7.49 29.23 -32.19
CA PRO A 461 -6.58 29.64 -33.25
C PRO A 461 -5.28 28.84 -33.23
N GLU A 462 -4.74 28.57 -34.40
CA GLU A 462 -3.63 27.63 -34.56
C GLU A 462 -2.33 28.13 -33.91
N ASP A 463 -2.10 29.44 -33.94
CA ASP A 463 -1.00 30.13 -33.27
C ASP A 463 -1.09 30.06 -31.74
N VAL A 464 -2.31 30.09 -31.18
CA VAL A 464 -2.54 29.87 -29.75
C VAL A 464 -2.26 28.43 -29.35
N LEU A 465 -2.65 27.45 -30.17
CA LEU A 465 -2.29 26.04 -29.94
C LEU A 465 -0.77 25.86 -29.98
N GLU A 466 -0.09 26.49 -30.94
CA GLU A 466 1.37 26.49 -31.04
C GLU A 466 2.04 27.09 -29.80
N TYR A 467 1.55 28.23 -29.29
CA TYR A 467 2.04 28.82 -28.05
C TYR A 467 2.02 27.82 -26.90
N VAL A 468 0.89 27.15 -26.67
CA VAL A 468 0.77 26.16 -25.59
C VAL A 468 1.72 24.97 -25.84
N CYS A 469 1.87 24.52 -27.09
CA CYS A 469 2.83 23.47 -27.43
C CYS A 469 4.28 23.89 -27.10
N ILE A 470 4.68 25.12 -27.45
CA ILE A 470 6.00 25.69 -27.13
C ILE A 470 6.19 25.80 -25.62
N HIS A 471 5.17 26.25 -24.89
CA HIS A 471 5.19 26.33 -23.43
C HIS A 471 5.46 24.97 -22.79
N GLU A 472 4.74 23.93 -23.20
CA GLU A 472 4.93 22.59 -22.66
C GLU A 472 6.27 21.95 -23.09
N LEU A 473 6.79 22.28 -24.28
CA LEU A 473 8.12 21.83 -24.70
C LEU A 473 9.24 22.51 -23.91
N ALA A 474 9.10 23.79 -23.56
CA ALA A 474 10.07 24.50 -22.72
C ALA A 474 10.22 23.83 -21.34
N HIS A 475 9.14 23.23 -20.81
CA HIS A 475 9.18 22.45 -19.58
C HIS A 475 10.04 21.19 -19.64
N LEU A 476 10.42 20.70 -20.83
CA LEU A 476 11.39 19.60 -20.95
C LEU A 476 12.83 20.03 -20.61
N ILE A 477 13.11 21.33 -20.60
CA ILE A 477 14.42 21.92 -20.29
C ILE A 477 14.39 22.59 -18.91
N GLU A 478 13.36 23.38 -18.62
CA GLU A 478 13.21 24.10 -17.34
C GLU A 478 11.79 23.92 -16.79
N PHE A 479 11.64 23.20 -15.66
CA PHE A 479 10.33 22.83 -15.11
C PHE A 479 9.59 23.99 -14.42
N ASN A 480 10.31 24.98 -13.90
CA ASN A 480 9.70 26.13 -13.23
C ASN A 480 9.54 27.30 -14.22
N HIS A 481 8.59 28.20 -13.98
CA HIS A 481 8.40 29.43 -14.80
C HIS A 481 9.43 30.53 -14.46
N SER A 482 10.70 30.17 -14.27
CA SER A 482 11.77 31.13 -14.00
C SER A 482 12.07 32.02 -15.21
N GLN A 483 12.93 33.01 -15.01
CA GLN A 483 13.43 33.85 -16.11
C GLN A 483 14.10 33.02 -17.21
N ARG A 484 14.71 31.87 -16.89
CA ARG A 484 15.28 30.95 -17.89
C ARG A 484 14.20 30.31 -18.75
N PHE A 485 13.11 29.86 -18.15
CA PHE A 485 11.95 29.33 -18.86
C PHE A 485 11.38 30.37 -19.84
N TRP A 486 11.10 31.58 -19.37
CA TRP A 486 10.52 32.61 -20.24
C TRP A 486 11.46 33.06 -21.36
N LYS A 487 12.79 32.99 -21.15
CA LYS A 487 13.78 33.20 -22.23
C LYS A 487 13.69 32.12 -23.31
N LEU A 488 13.41 30.87 -22.94
CA LEU A 488 13.22 29.78 -23.92
C LEU A 488 11.94 30.00 -24.73
N VAL A 489 10.84 30.33 -24.05
CA VAL A 489 9.54 30.61 -24.70
C VAL A 489 9.65 31.81 -25.63
N SER A 490 10.19 32.94 -25.16
CA SER A 490 10.28 34.17 -25.98
C SER A 490 11.23 34.04 -27.16
N LYS A 491 12.27 33.20 -27.05
CA LYS A 491 13.15 32.86 -28.18
C LYS A 491 12.42 32.05 -29.25
N ALA A 492 11.53 31.14 -28.85
CA ALA A 492 10.77 30.31 -29.78
C ALA A 492 9.57 31.07 -30.39
N MET A 493 8.92 31.93 -29.60
CA MET A 493 7.76 32.72 -30.01
C MET A 493 7.83 34.12 -29.38
N PRO A 494 8.38 35.13 -30.09
CA PRO A 494 8.55 36.48 -29.55
C PRO A 494 7.24 37.17 -29.14
N ASP A 495 6.13 36.87 -29.83
CA ASP A 495 4.79 37.40 -29.61
C ASP A 495 3.96 36.57 -28.59
N TYR A 496 4.59 35.69 -27.80
CA TYR A 496 3.90 34.77 -26.90
C TYR A 496 2.93 35.45 -25.91
N LYS A 497 3.23 36.70 -25.52
CA LYS A 497 2.38 37.50 -24.62
C LYS A 497 1.00 37.79 -25.21
N GLU A 498 0.90 37.91 -26.54
CA GLU A 498 -0.39 38.11 -27.20
C GLU A 498 -1.24 36.84 -27.11
N LYS A 499 -0.62 35.66 -27.23
CA LYS A 499 -1.31 34.37 -27.13
C LYS A 499 -1.70 34.06 -25.68
N GLU A 500 -0.85 34.43 -24.73
CA GLU A 500 -1.17 34.39 -23.30
C GLU A 500 -2.40 35.27 -22.98
N LYS A 501 -2.40 36.52 -23.44
CA LYS A 501 -3.55 37.42 -23.28
C LYS A 501 -4.81 36.87 -23.94
N TRP A 502 -4.69 36.30 -25.14
CA TRP A 502 -5.83 35.66 -25.80
C TRP A 502 -6.41 34.51 -24.95
N LEU A 503 -5.56 33.68 -24.36
CA LEU A 503 -6.00 32.59 -23.48
C LEU A 503 -6.66 33.09 -22.20
N GLU A 504 -6.21 34.22 -21.65
CA GLU A 504 -6.84 34.88 -20.49
C GLU A 504 -8.23 35.43 -20.84
N GLU A 505 -8.35 36.15 -21.95
CA GLU A 505 -9.59 36.76 -22.42
C GLU A 505 -10.63 35.70 -22.84
N ASN A 506 -10.17 34.61 -23.46
CA ASN A 506 -11.03 33.54 -23.97
C ASN A 506 -11.15 32.37 -23.00
N CYS A 507 -10.65 32.51 -21.77
CA CYS A 507 -10.69 31.43 -20.80
C CYS A 507 -12.11 30.96 -20.51
N GLY A 508 -13.09 31.88 -20.47
CA GLY A 508 -14.51 31.58 -20.27
C GLY A 508 -15.25 31.09 -21.51
N VAL A 509 -14.88 31.57 -22.71
CA VAL A 509 -15.53 31.20 -23.98
C VAL A 509 -15.14 29.80 -24.41
N ILE A 510 -13.93 29.35 -24.09
CA ILE A 510 -13.48 27.98 -24.31
C ILE A 510 -13.67 27.13 -23.05
N PHE A 511 -14.42 27.59 -22.03
CA PHE A 511 -14.78 26.75 -20.88
C PHE A 511 -16.06 26.00 -21.17
#